data_AF-A0A6A4E0S7-F1
#
_entry.id   AF-A0A6A4E0S7-F1
#
_cell.length_a   1.000
_cell.length_b   1.000
_cell.length_c   1.000
_cell.angle_alpha   90.00
_cell.angle_beta   90.00
_cell.angle_gamma   90.00
#
_symmetry.space_group_name_H-M   'P 1'
#
loop_
_entity.id
_entity.type
_entity.pdbx_description
1 polymer ?
#
loop_
_entity_poly.entity_id
_entity_poly.type
_entity_poly.pdbx_seq_one_letter_code
_entity_poly.pdbx_strand_id
1 'polypeptide(L)'
;MKGPMTPKDRLGNRYMIYFVDYKSNYCRVFLARTKDAAAKLFEHFLVYFEKEFDCKIHVLCTDSRGEYENVDLFRKRTGVARQRSQARNQSSN
;
A
#
# COMPACT_ATOMS: atom_id res chain seq x y z
N MET A 1 -5.44 4.86 -2.43
CA MET A 1 -5.05 5.76 -1.32
C MET A 1 -6.19 6.76 -1.13
N LYS A 2 -6.55 7.14 0.10
CA LYS A 2 -7.48 8.27 0.26
C LYS A 2 -6.79 9.57 -0.15
N GLY A 3 -7.59 10.56 -0.59
CA GLY A 3 -7.10 11.89 -0.91
C GLY A 3 -6.36 12.55 0.27
N PRO A 4 -5.62 13.65 0.05
CA PRO A 4 -4.84 14.28 1.10
C PRO A 4 -5.72 14.70 2.28
N MET A 5 -5.27 14.40 3.49
CA MET A 5 -5.88 14.85 4.74
C MET A 5 -5.78 16.36 4.86
N THR A 6 -6.92 17.00 5.14
CA THR A 6 -7.02 18.44 5.40
C THR A 6 -7.88 18.64 6.66
N PRO A 7 -7.36 19.26 7.73
CA PRO A 7 -6.00 19.79 7.88
C PRO A 7 -4.92 18.69 7.92
N LYS A 8 -3.64 19.09 7.76
CA LYS A 8 -2.50 18.18 7.95
C LYS A 8 -2.44 17.74 9.42
N ASP A 9 -1.81 16.60 9.70
CA ASP A 9 -1.52 16.23 11.09
C ASP A 9 -0.45 17.15 11.72
N ARG A 10 -0.22 16.98 13.04
CA ARG A 10 0.77 17.78 13.80
C ARG A 10 2.22 17.62 13.30
N LEU A 11 2.52 16.54 12.58
CA LEU A 11 3.86 16.22 12.05
C LEU A 11 3.99 16.58 10.55
N GLY A 12 2.98 17.20 9.97
CA GLY A 12 2.93 17.62 8.57
C GLY A 12 2.59 16.52 7.57
N ASN A 13 2.15 15.34 8.03
CA ASN A 13 1.68 14.28 7.15
C ASN A 13 0.35 14.67 6.51
N ARG A 14 0.22 14.28 5.23
CA ARG A 14 -0.94 14.57 4.39
C ARG A 14 -1.63 13.32 3.90
N TYR A 15 -1.02 12.17 4.05
CA TYR A 15 -1.55 10.95 3.48
C TYR A 15 -1.52 9.83 4.50
N MET A 16 -2.60 9.05 4.50
CA MET A 16 -2.74 7.84 5.27
C MET A 16 -2.78 6.68 4.29
N ILE A 17 -1.84 5.76 4.43
CA ILE A 17 -1.67 4.57 3.60
C ILE A 17 -1.95 3.39 4.51
N TYR A 18 -2.84 2.50 4.10
CA TYR A 18 -3.13 1.28 4.83
C TYR A 18 -2.88 0.07 3.94
N PHE A 19 -2.21 -0.94 4.49
CA PHE A 19 -2.08 -2.26 3.88
C PHE A 19 -2.90 -3.24 4.70
N VAL A 20 -3.74 -4.00 4.02
CA VAL A 20 -4.61 -4.99 4.64
C VAL A 20 -4.29 -6.34 4.04
N ASP A 21 -3.99 -7.31 4.91
CA ASP A 21 -3.98 -8.71 4.53
C ASP A 21 -5.41 -9.25 4.55
N TYR A 22 -5.84 -9.78 3.41
CA TYR A 22 -7.20 -10.29 3.22
C TYR A 22 -7.48 -11.53 4.08
N LYS A 23 -6.47 -12.39 4.32
CA LYS A 23 -6.67 -13.65 5.04
C LYS A 23 -6.86 -13.43 6.54
N SER A 24 -6.03 -12.60 7.14
CA SER A 24 -6.00 -12.38 8.60
C SER A 24 -6.75 -11.12 9.06
N ASN A 25 -7.19 -10.27 8.13
CA ASN A 25 -7.63 -8.89 8.41
C ASN A 25 -6.56 -8.04 9.13
N TYR A 26 -5.29 -8.45 9.08
CA TYR A 26 -4.20 -7.65 9.62
C TYR A 26 -4.09 -6.35 8.82
N CYS A 27 -4.26 -5.23 9.52
CA CYS A 27 -4.19 -3.90 8.93
C CYS A 27 -3.00 -3.14 9.52
N ARG A 28 -2.15 -2.60 8.65
CA ARG A 28 -1.07 -1.70 9.05
C ARG A 28 -1.21 -0.36 8.36
N VAL A 29 -1.18 0.69 9.18
CA VAL A 29 -1.31 2.08 8.73
C VAL A 29 0.03 2.78 8.79
N PHE A 30 0.33 3.53 7.74
CA PHE A 30 1.47 4.42 7.62
C PHE A 30 1.01 5.84 7.31
N LEU A 31 1.75 6.81 7.84
CA LEU A 31 1.55 8.24 7.57
C LEU A 31 2.66 8.75 6.65
N ALA A 32 2.29 9.55 5.67
CA ALA A 32 3.21 10.10 4.68
C ALA A 32 2.95 11.58 4.38
N ARG A 33 4.03 12.33 4.12
CA ARG A 33 3.98 13.74 3.71
C ARG A 33 3.71 13.93 2.21
N THR A 34 4.15 12.96 1.41
CA THR A 34 4.07 12.95 -0.05
C THR A 34 3.49 11.62 -0.55
N LYS A 35 2.97 11.61 -1.78
CA LYS A 35 2.34 10.41 -2.37
C LYS A 35 3.37 9.34 -2.76
N ASP A 36 4.52 9.77 -3.26
CA ASP A 36 5.62 8.91 -3.71
C ASP A 36 6.23 8.07 -2.58
N ALA A 37 6.06 8.48 -1.32
CA ALA A 37 6.49 7.72 -0.15
C ALA A 37 5.79 6.36 -0.02
N ALA A 38 4.61 6.17 -0.64
CA ALA A 38 3.84 4.94 -0.53
C ALA A 38 4.58 3.71 -1.06
N ALA A 39 5.36 3.85 -2.14
CA ALA A 39 6.15 2.75 -2.68
C ALA A 39 7.26 2.29 -1.71
N LYS A 40 7.98 3.24 -1.11
CA LYS A 40 9.03 2.94 -0.12
C LYS A 40 8.46 2.32 1.15
N LEU A 41 7.33 2.84 1.64
CA LEU A 41 6.63 2.29 2.80
C LEU A 41 6.13 0.88 2.54
N PHE A 42 5.71 0.58 1.31
CA PHE A 42 5.33 -0.77 0.91
C PHE A 42 6.52 -1.74 0.93
N GLU A 43 7.68 -1.35 0.39
CA GLU A 43 8.91 -2.18 0.45
C GLU A 43 9.28 -2.55 1.89
N HIS A 44 9.25 -1.55 2.78
CA HIS A 44 9.53 -1.77 4.20
C HIS A 44 8.47 -2.69 4.84
N PHE A 45 7.21 -2.50 4.46
CA PHE A 45 6.10 -3.33 4.94
C PHE A 45 6.26 -4.79 4.53
N LEU A 46 6.60 -5.07 3.27
CA LEU A 46 6.82 -6.43 2.78
C LEU A 46 7.91 -7.16 3.54
N VAL A 47 9.10 -6.56 3.60
CA VAL A 47 10.24 -7.20 4.29
C VAL A 47 9.91 -7.46 5.75
N TYR A 48 9.20 -6.53 6.39
CA TYR A 48 8.72 -6.71 7.76
C TYR A 48 7.70 -7.86 7.86
N PHE A 49 6.65 -7.84 7.03
CA PHE A 49 5.53 -8.76 7.13
C PHE A 49 5.95 -10.20 6.81
N GLU A 50 6.76 -10.41 5.77
CA GLU A 50 7.25 -11.73 5.40
C GLU A 50 8.15 -12.34 6.48
N LYS A 51 8.95 -11.51 7.17
CA LYS A 51 9.81 -11.96 8.29
C LYS A 51 9.02 -12.24 9.56
N GLU A 52 8.05 -11.38 9.87
CA GLU A 52 7.26 -11.48 11.11
C GLU A 52 6.31 -12.70 11.07
N PHE A 53 5.67 -12.94 9.93
CA PHE A 53 4.65 -13.97 9.77
C PHE A 53 5.12 -15.23 9.04
N ASP A 54 6.42 -15.31 8.72
CA ASP A 54 7.05 -16.41 7.96
C ASP A 54 6.23 -16.83 6.72
N CYS A 55 5.80 -15.84 5.96
CA CYS A 55 4.95 -16.03 4.79
C CYS A 55 5.42 -15.16 3.62
N LYS A 56 4.89 -15.42 2.42
CA LYS A 56 5.19 -14.62 1.23
C LYS A 56 3.95 -13.89 0.75
N ILE A 57 4.10 -12.62 0.41
CA ILE A 57 3.03 -11.84 -0.19
C ILE A 57 3.06 -12.11 -1.70
N HIS A 58 2.03 -12.76 -2.24
CA HIS A 58 1.99 -13.11 -3.67
C HIS A 58 1.30 -12.05 -4.52
N VAL A 59 0.32 -11.34 -3.97
CA VAL A 59 -0.51 -10.39 -4.71
C VAL A 59 -0.65 -9.10 -3.90
N LEU A 60 -0.41 -7.97 -4.56
CA LEU A 60 -0.81 -6.65 -4.08
C LEU A 60 -2.00 -6.15 -4.88
N CYS A 61 -3.14 -5.94 -4.21
CA CYS A 61 -4.28 -5.24 -4.78
C CYS A 61 -4.14 -3.72 -4.55
N THR A 62 -4.17 -2.92 -5.62
CA THR A 62 -4.17 -1.46 -5.53
C THR A 62 -5.38 -0.88 -6.23
N ASP A 63 -6.02 0.11 -5.63
CA ASP A 63 -6.99 0.94 -6.33
C ASP A 63 -6.33 1.59 -7.54
N SER A 64 -7.00 1.52 -8.68
CA SER A 64 -6.54 1.89 -10.03
C SER A 64 -6.25 3.39 -10.24
N ARG A 65 -5.91 4.14 -9.18
CA ARG A 65 -5.74 5.59 -9.18
C ARG A 65 -4.36 6.09 -9.60
N GLY A 66 -3.53 5.27 -10.24
CA GLY A 66 -2.18 5.66 -10.72
C GLY A 66 -1.12 5.90 -9.63
N GLU A 67 -1.54 6.07 -8.37
CA GLU A 67 -0.69 6.37 -7.20
C GLU A 67 0.39 5.31 -6.91
N TYR A 68 0.26 4.13 -7.53
CA TYR A 68 1.16 2.99 -7.37
C TYR A 68 1.82 2.57 -8.70
N GLU A 69 1.90 3.45 -9.70
CA GLU A 69 2.65 3.15 -10.94
C GLU A 69 4.14 2.84 -10.67
N ASN A 70 4.73 3.48 -9.66
CA ASN A 70 6.09 3.17 -9.21
C ASN A 70 6.24 1.75 -8.63
N VAL A 71 5.14 1.04 -8.36
CA VAL A 71 5.15 -0.37 -7.89
C VAL A 71 5.38 -1.33 -9.05
N ASP A 72 5.32 -0.88 -10.31
CA ASP A 72 5.67 -1.74 -11.46
C ASP A 72 7.18 -2.05 -11.51
N LEU A 73 8.04 -1.16 -11.00
CA LEU A 73 9.46 -1.45 -10.75
C LEU A 73 9.64 -2.52 -9.66
N PHE A 74 8.73 -2.55 -8.69
CA PHE A 74 8.73 -3.50 -7.59
C PHE A 74 8.33 -4.92 -8.04
N ARG A 75 7.35 -5.06 -8.94
CA ARG A 75 6.94 -6.35 -9.54
C ARG A 75 8.13 -7.14 -10.09
N LYS A 76 9.08 -6.46 -10.74
CA LYS A 76 10.28 -7.10 -11.31
C LYS A 76 11.26 -7.62 -10.25
N ARG A 77 11.30 -7.00 -9.07
CA ARG A 77 12.30 -7.25 -8.04
C ARG A 77 11.87 -8.31 -7.02
N THR A 78 10.58 -8.37 -6.72
CA THR A 78 10.05 -9.23 -5.64
C THR A 78 9.14 -10.34 -6.13
N GLY A 79 8.73 -10.31 -7.40
CA GLY A 79 7.86 -11.34 -7.98
C GLY A 79 6.40 -11.24 -7.52
N VAL A 80 6.05 -10.23 -6.73
CA VAL A 80 4.67 -9.98 -6.28
C VAL A 80 3.82 -9.53 -7.48
N ALA A 81 2.72 -10.23 -7.74
CA ALA A 81 1.77 -9.88 -8.78
C ALA A 81 0.96 -8.65 -8.35
N ARG A 82 0.72 -7.73 -9.29
CA ARG A 82 -0.12 -6.55 -9.04
C ARG A 82 -1.51 -6.80 -9.60
N GLN A 83 -2.52 -6.70 -8.74
CA GLN A 83 -3.93 -6.69 -9.13
C GLN A 83 -4.47 -5.26 -9.00
N ARG A 84 -5.22 -4.79 -10.00
CA ARG A 84 -5.89 -3.48 -9.96
C ARG A 84 -7.38 -3.71 -9.73
N SER A 85 -7.93 -3.14 -8.65
CA SER A 85 -9.39 -3.10 -8.45
C SER A 85 -10.01 -2.04 -9.38
N GLN A 86 -11.23 -2.27 -9.86
CA GLN A 86 -11.92 -1.37 -10.79
C GLN A 86 -12.14 0.01 -10.13
N ALA A 87 -11.89 1.09 -10.87
CA ALA A 87 -12.01 2.46 -10.38
C ALA A 87 -13.49 2.82 -10.10
N ARG A 88 -14.02 2.36 -8.96
CA ARG A 88 -15.27 2.78 -8.26
C ARG A 88 -15.83 1.70 -7.33
N ASN A 89 -15.28 0.49 -7.29
CA ASN A 89 -15.79 -0.55 -6.39
C ASN A 89 -14.96 -0.60 -5.10
N GLN A 90 -15.20 0.36 -4.19
CA GLN A 90 -14.61 0.35 -2.85
C GLN A 90 -14.98 -0.91 -2.04
N SER A 91 -15.95 -1.69 -2.51
CA SER A 91 -16.41 -2.96 -1.93
C SER A 91 -15.73 -4.21 -2.50
N SER A 92 -14.75 -4.08 -3.41
CA SER A 92 -14.01 -5.23 -3.98
C SER A 92 -12.64 -5.47 -3.33
N ASN A 93 -12.35 -4.80 -2.20
CA ASN A 93 -11.16 -5.05 -1.39
C ASN A 93 -11.52 -5.84 -0.13
#